data_AF-A0A957FEN1-F1
#
_entry.id   AF-A0A957FEN1-F1
#
_cell.length_a   1.000
_cell.length_b   1.000
_cell.length_c   1.000
_cell.angle_alpha   90.00
_cell.angle_beta   90.00
_cell.angle_gamma   90.00
#
_symmetry.space_group_name_H-M   'P 1'
#
loop_
_entity.id
_entity.type
_entity.pdbx_description
1 polymer ?
#
loop_
_entity_poly.entity_id
_entity_poly.type
_entity_poly.pdbx_seq_one_letter_code
_entity_poly.pdbx_strand_id
1 'polypeptide(L)'
;LQTTVRYYDVMRDYQLAYDPTAHFLTAWLPYPDDVQELGNPADLTRHPQTELNITLETMLLSVDTALRDGDYERANVLLDSVERVLEQNGRFVDPLAVSYHDIVLKMIKTGFTPQQITLNGETAVVLVTSTRNNNLIKLNLLLRGQEWIILSS
;
A
#
# COMPACT_ATOMS: atom_id res chain seq x y z
N LEU A 1 -9.24 -10.61 17.17
CA LEU A 1 -10.32 -11.06 16.26
C LEU A 1 -11.07 -9.88 15.62
N GLN A 2 -11.53 -8.89 16.40
CA GLN A 2 -12.31 -7.76 15.88
C GLN A 2 -11.59 -6.95 14.78
N THR A 3 -10.31 -6.63 14.95
CA THR A 3 -9.53 -5.88 13.93
C THR A 3 -9.41 -6.62 12.60
N THR A 4 -9.29 -7.95 12.64
CA THR A 4 -9.21 -8.78 11.42
C THR A 4 -10.53 -8.77 10.65
N VAL A 5 -11.67 -8.85 11.35
CA VAL A 5 -12.99 -8.74 10.70
C VAL A 5 -13.16 -7.36 10.08
N ARG A 6 -12.83 -6.31 10.84
CA ARG A 6 -12.86 -4.92 10.36
C ARG A 6 -11.99 -4.73 9.11
N TYR A 7 -10.79 -5.31 9.08
CA TYR A 7 -9.92 -5.26 7.91
C TYR A 7 -10.59 -5.80 6.65
N TYR A 8 -11.25 -6.96 6.73
CA TYR A 8 -11.96 -7.51 5.58
C TYR A 8 -13.17 -6.69 5.15
N ASP A 9 -13.85 -6.02 6.09
CA ASP A 9 -14.96 -5.13 5.77
C ASP A 9 -14.47 -3.86 5.07
N VAL A 10 -13.44 -3.20 5.59
CA VAL A 10 -12.81 -2.02 4.95
C VAL A 10 -12.25 -2.36 3.56
N MET A 11 -11.63 -3.53 3.41
CA MET A 11 -11.16 -4.00 2.12
C MET A 11 -12.31 -4.17 1.12
N ARG A 12 -13.45 -4.71 1.56
CA ARG A 12 -14.63 -4.85 0.73
C ARG A 12 -15.21 -3.49 0.32
N ASP A 13 -15.25 -2.54 1.23
CA ASP A 13 -15.73 -1.18 0.95
C ASP A 13 -14.84 -0.48 -0.08
N TYR A 14 -13.51 -0.62 0.05
CA TYR A 14 -12.56 -0.18 -0.97
C TYR A 14 -12.87 -0.79 -2.34
N GLN A 15 -13.00 -2.12 -2.42
CA GLN A 15 -13.26 -2.82 -3.68
C GLN A 15 -14.56 -2.36 -4.34
N LEU A 16 -15.65 -2.24 -3.57
CA LEU A 16 -16.93 -1.78 -4.09
C LEU A 16 -16.87 -0.35 -4.65
N ALA A 17 -16.08 0.51 -4.03
CA ALA A 17 -15.98 1.92 -4.43
C ALA A 17 -15.00 2.16 -5.59
N TYR A 18 -13.85 1.50 -5.60
CA TYR A 18 -12.70 1.89 -6.43
C TYR A 18 -12.05 0.78 -7.26
N ASP A 19 -12.40 -0.48 -6.98
CA ASP A 19 -11.97 -1.64 -7.77
C ASP A 19 -13.08 -2.68 -7.93
N PRO A 20 -14.22 -2.32 -8.56
CA PRO A 20 -15.35 -3.22 -8.72
C PRO A 20 -15.03 -4.39 -9.67
N THR A 21 -13.95 -4.29 -10.45
CA THR A 21 -13.43 -5.37 -11.29
C THR A 21 -12.68 -6.44 -10.50
N ALA A 22 -12.28 -6.17 -9.26
CA ALA A 22 -11.64 -7.13 -8.37
C ALA A 22 -12.59 -8.16 -7.75
N HIS A 23 -13.70 -8.49 -8.42
CA HIS A 23 -14.66 -9.45 -7.92
C HIS A 23 -14.05 -10.87 -7.86
N PHE A 24 -13.81 -11.33 -6.63
CA PHE A 24 -13.60 -12.72 -6.23
C PHE A 24 -12.31 -13.43 -6.71
N LEU A 25 -11.11 -12.82 -6.57
CA LEU A 25 -9.90 -13.63 -6.41
C LEU A 25 -9.70 -13.86 -4.92
N THR A 26 -9.87 -15.11 -4.53
CA THR A 26 -9.72 -15.66 -3.19
C THR A 26 -8.27 -15.59 -2.66
N ALA A 27 -7.41 -14.73 -3.21
CA ALA A 27 -6.01 -14.54 -2.84
C ALA A 27 -5.45 -13.18 -3.33
N TRP A 28 -6.12 -12.05 -3.07
CA TRP A 28 -5.84 -10.80 -3.81
C TRP A 28 -4.58 -10.01 -3.38
N LEU A 29 -3.98 -10.28 -2.22
CA LEU A 29 -2.70 -9.66 -1.86
C LEU A 29 -1.66 -10.76 -1.64
N PRO A 30 -1.11 -11.37 -2.71
CA PRO A 30 0.14 -12.11 -2.55
C PRO A 30 1.14 -11.15 -1.92
N TYR A 31 1.84 -11.56 -0.86
CA TYR A 31 2.94 -10.72 -0.38
C TYR A 31 3.94 -10.57 -1.51
N PRO A 32 4.52 -9.38 -1.72
CA PRO A 32 5.59 -9.23 -2.69
C PRO A 32 6.70 -10.26 -2.48
N ASP A 33 6.96 -10.64 -1.23
CA ASP A 33 7.91 -11.68 -0.85
C ASP A 33 7.46 -13.09 -1.28
N ASP A 34 6.16 -13.40 -1.24
CA ASP A 34 5.61 -14.69 -1.70
C ASP A 34 5.82 -14.89 -3.21
N VAL A 35 5.85 -13.81 -3.99
CA VAL A 35 6.04 -13.86 -5.45
C VAL A 35 7.50 -14.16 -5.84
N GLN A 36 8.49 -13.85 -4.99
CA GLN A 36 9.88 -14.28 -5.21
C GLN A 36 10.06 -15.80 -5.06
N GLU A 37 9.33 -16.45 -4.14
CA GLU A 37 9.42 -17.90 -3.92
C GLU A 37 8.56 -18.72 -4.89
N LEU A 38 7.42 -18.20 -5.35
CA LEU A 38 6.44 -18.95 -6.17
C LEU A 38 6.58 -18.77 -7.70
N GLY A 39 7.55 -18.00 -8.18
CA GLY A 39 8.02 -18.06 -9.57
C GLY A 39 7.06 -17.53 -10.63
N ASN A 40 6.05 -16.72 -10.29
CA ASN A 40 5.20 -16.07 -11.29
C ASN A 40 5.11 -14.54 -11.12
N PRO A 41 6.04 -13.77 -11.71
CA PRO A 41 6.04 -12.30 -11.70
C PRO A 41 4.84 -11.64 -12.40
N ALA A 42 3.97 -12.43 -13.05
CA ALA A 42 2.78 -11.94 -13.73
C ALA A 42 1.67 -11.50 -12.76
N ASP A 43 1.65 -11.98 -11.50
CA ASP A 43 0.70 -11.51 -10.48
C ASP A 43 1.04 -10.12 -9.90
N LEU A 44 2.16 -9.52 -10.33
CA LEU A 44 2.52 -8.14 -9.98
C LEU A 44 1.88 -7.10 -10.92
N THR A 45 1.10 -7.52 -11.93
CA THR A 45 0.27 -6.60 -12.71
C THR A 45 -0.96 -6.19 -11.91
N ARG A 46 -0.76 -5.21 -11.03
CA ARG A 46 -1.81 -4.51 -10.30
C ARG A 46 -2.75 -3.83 -11.30
N HIS A 47 -4.05 -3.97 -11.08
CA HIS A 47 -5.12 -3.26 -11.78
C HIS A 47 -6.24 -3.02 -10.79
N PRO A 48 -6.82 -1.80 -10.71
CA PRO A 48 -6.49 -0.56 -11.43
C PRO A 48 -5.21 0.18 -10.93
N GLN A 49 -4.45 0.79 -11.85
CA GLN A 49 -3.16 1.45 -11.57
C GLN A 49 -3.27 2.95 -11.27
N THR A 50 -4.38 3.41 -10.68
CA THR A 50 -4.50 4.83 -10.31
C THR A 50 -3.68 5.11 -9.05
N GLU A 51 -3.22 6.35 -8.89
CA GLU A 51 -2.50 6.82 -7.70
C GLU A 51 -3.31 6.55 -6.42
N LEU A 52 -4.64 6.73 -6.50
CA LEU A 52 -5.59 6.43 -5.42
C LEU A 52 -5.52 4.96 -5.00
N ASN A 53 -5.64 4.06 -5.98
CA ASN A 53 -5.70 2.61 -5.73
C ASN A 53 -4.37 2.07 -5.22
N ILE A 54 -3.25 2.51 -5.81
CA ILE A 54 -1.91 2.13 -5.33
C ILE A 54 -1.72 2.59 -3.87
N THR A 55 -2.19 3.79 -3.52
CA THR A 55 -2.10 4.30 -2.15
C THR A 55 -2.94 3.48 -1.18
N LEU A 56 -4.22 3.26 -1.48
CA LEU A 56 -5.12 2.50 -0.60
C LEU A 56 -4.65 1.05 -0.42
N GLU A 57 -4.22 0.40 -1.49
CA GLU A 57 -3.75 -0.99 -1.43
C GLU A 57 -2.42 -1.14 -0.68
N THR A 58 -1.49 -0.18 -0.80
CA THR A 58 -0.25 -0.22 0.00
C THR A 58 -0.51 0.03 1.48
N MET A 59 -1.52 0.85 1.82
CA MET A 59 -2.01 1.00 3.20
C MET A 59 -2.68 -0.28 3.70
N LEU A 60 -3.57 -0.90 2.92
CA LEU A 60 -4.23 -2.17 3.27
C LEU A 60 -3.23 -3.32 3.44
N LEU A 61 -2.20 -3.39 2.60
CA LEU A 61 -1.10 -4.35 2.78
C LEU A 61 -0.33 -4.09 4.09
N SER A 62 -0.14 -2.83 4.46
CA SER A 62 0.48 -2.46 5.75
C SER A 62 -0.39 -2.88 6.94
N VAL A 63 -1.72 -2.81 6.81
CA VAL A 63 -2.66 -3.33 7.83
C VAL A 63 -2.46 -4.84 7.99
N ASP A 64 -2.44 -5.57 6.88
CA ASP A 64 -2.26 -7.02 6.90
C ASP A 64 -0.91 -7.42 7.53
N THR A 65 0.18 -6.71 7.22
CA THR A 65 1.49 -6.94 7.87
C THR A 65 1.42 -6.72 9.36
N ALA A 66 0.84 -5.60 9.81
CA ALA A 66 0.67 -5.32 11.23
C ALA A 66 -0.20 -6.40 11.93
N LEU A 67 -1.26 -6.89 11.27
CA LEU A 67 -2.09 -7.98 11.80
C LEU A 67 -1.31 -9.30 11.95
N ARG A 68 -0.46 -9.65 10.99
CA ARG A 68 0.38 -10.87 11.03
C ARG A 68 1.46 -10.78 12.11
N ASP A 69 2.01 -9.60 12.32
CA ASP A 69 3.00 -9.31 13.36
C ASP A 69 2.37 -9.20 14.77
N GLY A 70 1.05 -9.22 14.87
CA GLY A 70 0.30 -9.06 16.12
C GLY A 70 0.23 -7.61 16.63
N ASP A 71 0.65 -6.64 15.80
CA ASP A 71 0.58 -5.21 16.07
C ASP A 71 -0.82 -4.66 15.75
N TYR A 72 -1.78 -5.01 16.60
CA TYR A 72 -3.17 -4.58 16.44
C TYR A 72 -3.36 -3.07 16.63
N GLU A 73 -2.46 -2.39 17.35
CA GLU A 73 -2.50 -0.94 17.50
C GLU A 73 -2.20 -0.26 16.17
N ARG A 74 -1.09 -0.64 15.52
CA ARG A 74 -0.72 -0.13 14.20
C ARG A 74 -1.77 -0.47 13.15
N ALA A 75 -2.30 -1.70 13.16
CA ALA A 75 -3.36 -2.12 12.25
C ALA A 75 -4.61 -1.23 12.38
N ASN A 76 -5.05 -0.94 13.61
CA ASN A 76 -6.21 -0.06 13.84
C ASN A 76 -5.96 1.37 13.37
N VAL A 77 -4.78 1.95 13.64
CA VAL A 77 -4.43 3.31 13.16
C VAL A 77 -4.45 3.39 11.64
N LEU A 78 -3.92 2.37 10.95
CA LEU A 78 -3.96 2.30 9.50
C LEU A 78 -5.40 2.15 8.98
N LEU A 79 -6.22 1.32 9.61
CA LEU A 79 -7.63 1.15 9.24
C LEU A 79 -8.45 2.44 9.42
N ASP A 80 -8.27 3.14 10.54
CA ASP A 80 -8.91 4.44 10.78
C ASP A 80 -8.57 5.45 9.66
N SER A 81 -7.33 5.42 9.17
CA SER A 81 -6.87 6.30 8.10
C SER A 81 -7.44 5.89 6.73
N VAL A 82 -7.50 4.60 6.42
CA VAL A 82 -8.12 4.08 5.19
C VAL A 82 -9.62 4.41 5.14
N GLU A 83 -10.35 4.13 6.22
CA GLU A 83 -11.79 4.43 6.31
C GLU A 83 -12.07 5.91 6.06
N ARG A 84 -11.27 6.83 6.65
CA ARG A 84 -11.41 8.27 6.38
C ARG A 84 -11.21 8.62 4.91
N VAL A 85 -10.30 7.95 4.20
CA VAL A 85 -10.13 8.17 2.75
C VAL A 85 -11.38 7.73 2.00
N LEU A 86 -11.95 6.56 2.35
CA LEU A 86 -13.19 6.06 1.74
C LEU A 86 -14.39 6.99 2.03
N GLU A 87 -14.57 7.41 3.28
CA GLU A 87 -15.63 8.35 3.71
C GLU A 87 -15.53 9.71 3.03
N GLN A 88 -14.31 10.14 2.68
CA GLN A 88 -14.05 11.42 2.00
C GLN A 88 -13.99 11.29 0.48
N ASN A 89 -14.56 10.22 -0.09
CA ASN A 89 -14.60 9.94 -1.52
C ASN A 89 -13.21 9.94 -2.17
N GLY A 90 -12.23 9.29 -1.54
CA GLY A 90 -10.88 9.10 -2.06
C GLY A 90 -9.95 10.28 -1.82
N ARG A 91 -10.36 11.26 -1.00
CA ARG A 91 -9.51 12.41 -0.65
C ARG A 91 -8.58 12.06 0.51
N PHE A 92 -7.28 12.21 0.28
CA PHE A 92 -6.25 12.09 1.31
C PHE A 92 -6.21 13.35 2.18
N VAL A 93 -6.82 13.29 3.36
CA VAL A 93 -6.85 14.40 4.34
C VAL A 93 -6.25 14.02 5.69
N ASP A 94 -6.24 12.73 6.01
CA ASP A 94 -5.56 12.21 7.19
C ASP A 94 -4.03 12.24 6.99
N PRO A 95 -3.23 12.73 7.96
CA PRO A 95 -1.78 12.87 7.77
C PRO A 95 -1.06 11.58 7.39
N LEU A 96 -1.52 10.43 7.91
CA LEU A 96 -0.94 9.13 7.56
C LEU A 96 -1.23 8.81 6.10
N ALA A 97 -2.49 8.97 5.67
CA ALA A 97 -2.90 8.73 4.28
C ALA A 97 -2.19 9.70 3.31
N VAL A 98 -2.05 10.98 3.67
CA VAL A 98 -1.27 11.97 2.90
C VAL A 98 0.17 11.51 2.74
N SER A 99 0.81 11.03 3.82
CA SER A 99 2.18 10.55 3.73
C SER A 99 2.34 9.34 2.81
N TYR A 100 1.40 8.38 2.82
CA TYR A 100 1.41 7.26 1.88
C TYR A 100 1.23 7.75 0.44
N HIS A 101 0.27 8.65 0.21
CA HIS A 101 0.02 9.24 -1.09
C HIS A 101 1.24 9.98 -1.65
N ASP A 102 1.93 10.78 -0.83
CA ASP A 102 3.12 11.52 -1.24
C ASP A 102 4.29 10.58 -1.61
N ILE A 103 4.43 9.46 -0.88
CA ILE A 103 5.40 8.41 -1.25
C ILE A 103 5.01 7.79 -2.60
N VAL A 104 3.75 7.45 -2.81
CA VAL A 104 3.25 6.87 -4.06
C VAL A 104 3.50 7.80 -5.24
N LEU A 105 3.14 9.08 -5.12
CA LEU A 105 3.41 10.10 -6.13
C LEU A 105 4.91 10.23 -6.43
N LYS A 106 5.75 10.22 -5.39
CA LYS A 106 7.21 10.27 -5.54
C LYS A 106 7.71 9.09 -6.37
N MET A 107 7.27 7.86 -6.07
CA MET A 107 7.70 6.66 -6.78
C MET A 107 7.24 6.67 -8.25
N ILE A 108 5.97 6.97 -8.49
CA ILE A 108 5.40 7.03 -9.84
C ILE A 108 6.15 8.07 -10.69
N LYS A 109 6.42 9.26 -10.13
CA LYS A 109 7.20 10.31 -10.79
C LYS A 109 8.62 9.88 -11.14
N THR A 110 9.20 8.94 -10.39
CA THR A 110 10.53 8.35 -10.67
C THR A 110 10.49 7.12 -11.59
N GLY A 111 9.30 6.72 -12.07
CA GLY A 111 9.12 5.57 -12.96
C GLY A 111 9.01 4.22 -12.25
N PHE A 112 8.67 4.23 -10.96
CA PHE A 112 8.49 3.06 -10.12
C PHE A 112 7.03 2.90 -9.70
N THR A 113 6.58 1.66 -9.54
CA THR A 113 5.26 1.33 -8.97
C THR A 113 5.45 0.73 -7.58
N PRO A 114 4.99 1.41 -6.51
CA PRO A 114 4.97 0.86 -5.16
C PRO A 114 4.16 -0.43 -5.09
N GLN A 115 4.73 -1.44 -4.44
CA GLN A 115 4.05 -2.70 -4.10
C GLN A 115 3.76 -2.78 -2.60
N GLN A 116 4.71 -2.33 -1.77
CA GLN A 116 4.59 -2.29 -0.31
C GLN A 116 5.32 -1.09 0.25
N ILE A 117 4.74 -0.47 1.28
CA ILE A 117 5.33 0.67 2.00
C ILE A 117 5.35 0.31 3.48
N THR A 118 6.53 0.29 4.09
CA THR A 118 6.69 0.26 5.55
C THR A 118 7.04 1.66 6.02
N LEU A 119 6.08 2.37 6.61
CA LEU A 119 6.25 3.74 7.08
C LEU A 119 6.41 3.79 8.60
N ASN A 120 7.51 4.40 9.05
CA ASN A 120 7.88 4.59 10.45
C ASN A 120 8.23 6.06 10.70
N GLY A 121 7.21 6.87 10.98
CA GLY A 121 7.36 8.31 11.19
C GLY A 121 7.99 9.00 10.00
N GLU A 122 9.23 9.48 10.17
CA GLU A 122 9.99 10.21 9.16
C GLU A 122 10.78 9.29 8.20
N THR A 123 10.70 7.98 8.35
CA THR A 123 11.41 7.02 7.48
C THR A 123 10.43 6.07 6.82
N ALA A 124 10.72 5.69 5.57
CA ALA A 124 9.93 4.69 4.87
C ALA A 124 10.83 3.73 4.10
N VAL A 125 10.42 2.47 4.05
CA VAL A 125 10.98 1.45 3.16
C VAL A 125 9.91 1.11 2.14
N VAL A 126 10.25 1.18 0.86
CA VAL A 126 9.31 0.92 -0.23
C VAL A 126 9.86 -0.20 -1.10
N LEU A 127 9.07 -1.26 -1.26
CA LEU A 127 9.30 -2.25 -2.31
C LEU A 127 8.59 -1.76 -3.57
N VAL A 128 9.33 -1.61 -4.66
CA VAL A 128 8.82 -1.12 -5.94
C VAL A 128 9.11 -2.10 -7.07
N THR A 129 8.30 -2.07 -8.12
CA THR A 129 8.64 -2.64 -9.43
C THR A 129 8.93 -1.52 -10.42
N SER A 130 9.72 -1.82 -11.45
CA SER A 130 9.98 -0.91 -12.57
C SER A 130 9.21 -1.39 -13.80
N THR A 131 8.70 -0.47 -14.61
CA THR A 131 7.98 -0.79 -15.86
C THR A 131 8.82 -1.57 -16.87
N ARG A 132 10.16 -1.59 -16.70
CA ARG A 132 11.10 -2.29 -17.59
C ARG A 132 11.43 -3.71 -17.11
N ASN A 133 11.20 -4.02 -15.85
CA ASN A 133 11.51 -5.31 -15.24
C ASN A 133 10.66 -5.49 -13.97
N ASN A 134 9.89 -6.58 -13.89
CA ASN A 134 9.08 -6.94 -12.72
C ASN A 134 9.94 -7.38 -11.50
N ASN A 135 11.19 -6.94 -11.43
CA ASN A 135 12.04 -7.19 -10.27
C ASN A 135 11.65 -6.24 -9.13
N LEU A 136 11.50 -6.79 -7.94
CA LEU A 136 11.30 -6.01 -6.72
C LEU A 136 12.60 -5.32 -6.33
N ILE A 137 12.54 -4.00 -6.18
CA ILE A 137 13.64 -3.15 -5.74
C ILE A 137 13.23 -2.54 -4.41
N LYS A 138 14.12 -2.63 -3.42
CA LYS A 138 13.93 -1.99 -2.11
C LYS A 138 14.55 -0.60 -2.12
N LEU A 139 13.75 0.42 -1.83
CA LEU A 139 14.18 1.81 -1.70
C LEU A 139 13.96 2.29 -0.27
N ASN A 140 14.93 3.01 0.29
CA ASN A 140 14.80 3.67 1.58
C ASN A 140 14.53 5.16 1.36
N LEU A 141 13.58 5.72 2.11
CA LEU A 141 13.20 7.11 2.03
C LEU A 141 13.27 7.76 3.41
N LEU A 142 13.57 9.06 3.40
CA LEU A 142 13.58 9.93 4.57
C LEU A 142 12.74 11.18 4.26
N LEU A 143 11.84 11.53 5.18
CA LEU A 143 11.10 12.78 5.15
C LEU A 143 12.04 13.92 5.54
N ARG A 144 12.22 14.90 4.66
CA ARG A 144 12.95 16.14 4.96
C ARG A 144 12.04 17.33 4.73
N GLY A 145 11.67 18.01 5.81
CA GLY A 145 10.66 19.06 5.76
C GLY A 145 9.31 18.44 5.40
N GLN A 146 8.82 18.69 4.18
CA GLN A 146 7.55 18.17 3.66
C GLN A 146 7.76 17.22 2.47
N GLU A 147 9.00 16.84 2.16
CA GLU A 147 9.30 16.00 0.99
C GLU A 147 9.95 14.68 1.37
N TRP A 148 9.46 13.60 0.76
CA TRP A 148 10.09 12.29 0.81
C TRP A 148 11.28 12.23 -0.17
N ILE A 149 12.46 11.94 0.37
CA ILE A 149 13.72 11.84 -0.38
C ILE A 149 14.17 10.39 -0.41
N ILE A 150 14.43 9.87 -1.62
CA ILE A 150 15.04 8.55 -1.81
C ILE A 150 16.51 8.64 -1.39
N LEU A 151 16.91 7.80 -0.44
CA LEU A 151 18.29 7.65 -0.06
C LEU A 151 18.96 6.75 -1.10
N SER A 152 19.97 7.27 -1.80
CA SER A 152 20.82 6.44 -2.65
C SER A 152 21.56 5.43 -1.79
N SER A 153 21.38 4.14 -2.08
CA SER A 153 22.21 3.04 -1.57
C SER A 153 23.63 3.13 -2.11
#